data_AF-A0A9P7KLZ9-F1
#
_entry.id   AF-A0A9P7KLZ9-F1
#
_cell.length_a   1.000
_cell.length_b   1.000
_cell.length_c   1.000
_cell.angle_alpha   90.00
_cell.angle_beta   90.00
_cell.angle_gamma   90.00
#
_symmetry.space_group_name_H-M   'P 1'
#
loop_
_entity.id
_entity.type
_entity.pdbx_description
1 polymer ?
#
loop_
_entity_poly.entity_id
_entity_poly.type
_entity_poly.pdbx_seq_one_letter_code
_entity_poly.pdbx_strand_id
1 'polypeptide(L)'
;MASNLPPGPAFLILRLPTLLFPLIAVYAFNRLLYKYLAIQLPLWTVIVSMTLSIPVFILLKASYMDFIDHRRAAACGAVIPPRIHDIWPAGIGLLIQGINNLKSGYPG
;
A
#
# COMPACT_ATOMS: atom_id res chain seq x y z
N MET A 1 -18.66 -19.47 -15.18
CA MET A 1 -17.75 -20.30 -16.01
C MET A 1 -16.34 -19.72 -15.88
N ALA A 2 -15.56 -20.19 -14.91
CA ALA A 2 -14.15 -19.80 -14.74
C ALA A 2 -13.41 -20.95 -14.03
N SER A 3 -13.32 -22.08 -14.71
CA SER A 3 -12.76 -23.32 -14.18
C SER A 3 -11.84 -23.90 -15.25
N ASN A 4 -10.58 -23.43 -15.29
CA ASN A 4 -9.43 -24.05 -15.98
C ASN A 4 -8.10 -23.27 -15.81
N LEU A 5 -8.05 -22.21 -15.00
CA LEU A 5 -6.79 -21.55 -14.66
C LEU A 5 -6.23 -22.13 -13.36
N PRO A 6 -4.94 -22.51 -13.31
CA PRO A 6 -4.31 -22.87 -12.06
C PRO A 6 -4.42 -21.69 -11.07
N PRO A 7 -4.50 -21.95 -9.75
CA PRO A 7 -4.73 -20.90 -8.76
C PRO A 7 -3.65 -19.82 -8.76
N GLY A 8 -2.41 -20.16 -9.19
CA GLY A 8 -1.30 -19.23 -9.30
C GLY A 8 -1.55 -18.09 -10.31
N PRO A 9 -1.69 -18.37 -11.62
CA PRO A 9 -1.96 -17.35 -12.62
C PRO A 9 -3.22 -16.52 -12.35
N ALA A 10 -4.30 -17.15 -11.85
CA ALA A 10 -5.51 -16.43 -11.47
C ALA A 10 -5.22 -15.40 -10.35
N PHE A 11 -4.44 -15.79 -9.34
CA PHE A 11 -4.06 -14.89 -8.25
C PHE A 11 -3.17 -13.73 -8.73
N LEU A 12 -2.24 -14.01 -9.65
CA LEU A 12 -1.40 -12.97 -10.26
C LEU A 12 -2.23 -11.96 -11.04
N ILE A 13 -3.19 -12.41 -11.85
CA ILE A 13 -4.08 -11.53 -12.62
C ILE A 13 -4.95 -10.68 -11.71
N LEU A 14 -5.45 -11.23 -10.59
CA LEU A 14 -6.22 -10.44 -9.62
C LEU A 14 -5.38 -9.39 -8.88
N ARG A 15 -4.08 -9.64 -8.64
CA ARG A 15 -3.19 -8.72 -7.89
C ARG A 15 -2.41 -7.76 -8.78
N LEU A 16 -2.19 -8.10 -10.04
CA LEU A 16 -1.51 -7.27 -11.06
C LEU A 16 -2.04 -5.83 -11.12
N PRO A 17 -3.37 -5.58 -11.16
CA PRO A 17 -3.90 -4.23 -11.21
C PRO A 17 -3.49 -3.41 -10.00
N THR A 18 -3.43 -4.04 -8.82
CA THR A 18 -3.05 -3.35 -7.57
C THR A 18 -1.59 -2.90 -7.60
N LEU A 19 -0.73 -3.65 -8.29
CA LEU A 19 0.68 -3.33 -8.44
C LEU A 19 0.93 -2.28 -9.54
N LEU A 20 0.17 -2.34 -10.63
CA LEU A 20 0.29 -1.43 -11.76
C LEU A 20 -0.41 -0.09 -11.53
N PHE A 21 -1.43 -0.04 -10.66
CA PHE A 21 -2.18 1.15 -10.35
C PHE A 21 -1.30 2.36 -9.95
N PRO A 22 -0.36 2.26 -8.98
CA PRO A 22 0.48 3.41 -8.60
C PRO A 22 1.37 3.91 -9.75
N LEU A 23 1.89 3.00 -10.58
CA LEU A 23 2.73 3.36 -11.73
C LEU A 23 1.92 4.10 -12.80
N ILE A 24 0.73 3.60 -13.12
CA ILE A 24 -0.20 4.22 -14.07
C ILE A 24 -0.65 5.59 -13.53
N ALA A 25 -0.92 5.70 -12.23
CA ALA A 25 -1.32 6.95 -11.60
C ALA A 25 -0.22 8.03 -11.71
N VAL A 26 1.05 7.69 -11.44
CA VAL A 26 2.18 8.62 -11.60
C VAL A 26 2.34 9.05 -13.06
N TYR A 27 2.27 8.11 -13.99
CA TYR A 27 2.38 8.43 -15.42
C TYR A 27 1.22 9.33 -15.89
N ALA A 28 -0.01 9.01 -15.49
CA ALA A 28 -1.19 9.82 -15.81
C ALA A 28 -1.07 11.23 -15.21
N PHE A 29 -0.60 11.35 -13.96
CA PHE A 29 -0.39 12.63 -13.30
C PHE A 29 0.65 13.47 -14.02
N ASN A 30 1.79 12.88 -14.40
CA ASN A 30 2.82 13.56 -15.18
C ASN A 30 2.28 14.06 -16.53
N ARG A 31 1.52 13.21 -17.23
CA ARG A 31 0.89 13.57 -18.51
C ARG A 31 -0.14 14.69 -18.36
N LEU A 32 -0.90 14.71 -17.27
CA LEU A 32 -1.83 15.80 -16.95
C LEU A 32 -1.09 17.11 -16.68
N LEU A 33 0.00 17.07 -15.90
CA LEU A 33 0.85 18.24 -15.64
C LEU A 33 1.41 18.83 -16.93
N TYR A 34 1.90 17.97 -17.82
CA TYR A 34 2.39 18.40 -19.12
C TYR A 34 1.28 19.03 -19.97
N LYS A 35 0.09 18.40 -20.01
CA LYS A 35 -1.02 18.87 -20.86
C LYS A 35 -1.64 20.18 -20.37
N TYR A 36 -1.79 20.36 -19.05
CA TYR A 36 -2.53 21.50 -18.49
C TYR A 36 -1.63 22.64 -18.01
N LEU A 37 -0.40 22.35 -17.58
CA LEU A 37 0.53 23.37 -17.08
C LEU A 37 1.73 23.61 -18.01
N ALA A 38 1.89 22.84 -19.10
CA ALA A 38 3.07 22.88 -19.98
C ALA A 38 4.40 22.68 -19.23
N ILE A 39 4.36 22.10 -18.02
CA ILE A 39 5.54 21.83 -17.21
C ILE A 39 6.14 20.51 -17.66
N GLN A 40 7.38 20.57 -18.16
CA GLN A 40 8.20 19.39 -18.40
C GLN A 40 8.92 19.01 -17.11
N LEU A 41 8.50 17.91 -16.48
CA LEU A 41 9.18 17.39 -15.31
C LEU A 41 10.51 16.74 -15.74
N PRO A 42 11.64 17.08 -15.09
CA PRO A 42 12.90 16.43 -15.38
C PRO A 42 12.82 14.95 -15.02
N LEU A 43 13.52 14.12 -15.79
CA LEU A 43 13.46 12.65 -15.73
C LEU A 43 13.69 12.12 -14.29
N TRP A 44 14.58 12.75 -13.53
CA TRP A 44 14.82 12.44 -12.12
C TRP A 44 13.58 12.54 -11.24
N THR A 45 12.73 13.54 -11.45
CA THR A 45 11.49 13.70 -10.67
C THR A 45 10.53 12.55 -10.97
N VAL A 46 10.49 12.10 -12.23
CA VAL A 46 9.67 10.96 -12.65
C VAL A 46 10.16 9.68 -11.98
N ILE A 47 11.47 9.41 -12.01
CA ILE A 47 12.06 8.23 -11.35
C ILE A 47 11.73 8.25 -9.86
N VAL A 48 12.03 9.35 -9.16
CA VAL A 48 11.77 9.46 -7.72
C VAL A 48 10.29 9.28 -7.42
N SER A 49 9.39 9.91 -8.18
CA SER A 49 7.95 9.77 -7.99
C SER A 49 7.44 8.34 -8.24
N MET A 50 8.00 7.62 -9.21
CA MET A 50 7.68 6.21 -9.46
C MET A 50 8.15 5.33 -8.29
N THR A 51 9.38 5.52 -7.80
CA THR A 51 9.91 4.78 -6.66
C THR A 51 9.12 5.06 -5.39
N LEU A 52 8.76 6.33 -5.13
CA LEU A 52 7.95 6.72 -3.97
C LEU A 52 6.48 6.32 -4.09
N SER A 53 5.96 6.08 -5.30
CA SER A 53 4.55 5.73 -5.48
C SER A 53 4.15 4.45 -4.75
N ILE A 54 5.07 3.48 -4.67
CA ILE A 54 4.84 2.19 -4.02
C ILE A 54 4.70 2.36 -2.49
N PRO A 55 5.68 2.92 -1.76
CA PRO A 55 5.54 3.12 -0.32
C PRO A 55 4.37 4.04 0.03
N VAL A 56 4.15 5.11 -0.75
CA VAL A 56 3.02 6.02 -0.54
C VAL A 56 1.68 5.30 -0.73
N PHE A 57 1.56 4.46 -1.75
CA PHE A 57 0.35 3.67 -1.99
C PHE A 57 0.08 2.68 -0.86
N ILE A 58 1.11 2.03 -0.32
CA ILE A 58 0.98 1.12 0.83
C ILE A 58 0.46 1.88 2.06
N LEU A 59 1.04 3.04 2.36
CA LEU A 59 0.63 3.89 3.48
C LEU A 59 -0.82 4.38 3.35
N LEU A 60 -1.19 4.88 2.16
CA LEU A 60 -2.55 5.31 1.86
C LEU A 60 -3.54 4.16 1.98
N LYS A 61 -3.20 2.98 1.43
CA LYS A 61 -4.04 1.80 1.52
C LYS A 61 -4.25 1.36 2.96
N ALA A 62 -3.19 1.33 3.77
CA ALA A 62 -3.28 0.99 5.19
C ALA A 62 -4.22 1.96 5.92
N SER A 63 -3.99 3.28 5.76
CA SER A 63 -4.81 4.32 6.37
C SER A 63 -6.29 4.25 5.93
N TYR A 64 -6.53 3.93 4.66
CA TYR A 64 -7.87 3.78 4.11
C TYR A 64 -8.59 2.53 4.63
N MET A 65 -7.87 1.41 4.78
CA MET A 65 -8.41 0.20 5.40
C MET A 65 -8.77 0.46 6.87
N ASP A 66 -7.89 1.14 7.60
CA ASP A 66 -8.15 1.52 8.99
C ASP A 66 -9.43 2.35 9.11
N PHE A 67 -9.58 3.36 8.24
CA PHE A 67 -10.78 4.19 8.20
C PHE A 67 -12.04 3.38 7.89
N ILE A 68 -12.00 2.46 6.91
CA ILE A 68 -13.13 1.60 6.58
C ILE A 68 -13.48 0.68 7.74
N ASP A 69 -12.47 0.07 8.36
CA ASP A 69 -12.67 -0.86 9.47
C ASP A 69 -13.30 -0.14 10.65
N HIS A 70 -12.83 1.06 11.00
CA HIS A 70 -13.47 1.92 12.00
C HIS A 70 -14.93 2.21 11.65
N ARG A 71 -15.21 2.55 10.39
CA ARG A 71 -16.58 2.85 9.95
C ARG A 71 -17.49 1.63 10.01
N ARG A 72 -16.98 0.44 9.65
CA ARG A 72 -17.72 -0.83 9.71
C ARG A 72 -17.95 -1.29 11.14
N ALA A 73 -16.94 -1.18 12.00
CA ALA A 73 -17.07 -1.49 13.42
C ALA A 73 -18.15 -0.63 14.07
N ALA A 74 -18.14 0.69 13.81
CA ALA A 74 -19.19 1.60 14.28
C ALA A 74 -20.58 1.22 13.75
N ALA A 75 -20.70 0.83 12.48
CA ALA A 75 -21.96 0.39 11.90
C ALA A 75 -22.50 -0.92 12.53
N CYS A 76 -21.61 -1.79 13.01
CA CYS A 76 -21.97 -3.03 13.69
C CYS A 76 -22.08 -2.89 15.22
N GLY A 77 -21.86 -1.70 15.79
CA GLY A 77 -21.80 -1.50 17.24
C GLY A 77 -20.60 -2.18 17.91
N ALA A 78 -19.59 -2.57 17.14
CA ALA A 78 -18.38 -3.23 17.63
C ALA A 78 -17.29 -2.20 17.95
N VAL A 79 -16.48 -2.48 18.97
CA VAL A 79 -15.32 -1.66 19.35
C VAL A 79 -14.05 -2.25 18.74
N ILE A 80 -13.24 -1.42 18.09
CA ILE A 80 -11.95 -1.85 17.56
C ILE A 80 -10.95 -1.98 18.72
N PRO A 81 -10.24 -3.11 18.84
CA PRO A 81 -9.23 -3.28 19.89
C PRO A 81 -8.08 -2.27 19.72
N PRO A 82 -7.47 -1.82 20.83
CA PRO A 82 -6.36 -0.89 20.77
C PRO A 82 -5.21 -1.49 19.95
N ARG A 83 -4.70 -0.70 19.00
CA ARG A 83 -3.53 -1.09 18.21
C ARG A 83 -2.26 -0.88 19.02
N ILE A 84 -1.31 -1.80 18.86
CA ILE A 84 0.05 -1.63 19.37
C ILE A 84 0.64 -0.42 18.64
N HIS A 85 0.94 0.64 19.39
CA HIS A 85 1.54 1.84 18.84
C HIS A 85 2.98 1.53 18.43
N ASP A 86 3.28 1.77 17.16
CA ASP A 86 4.65 1.78 16.67
C ASP A 86 5.14 3.24 16.57
N ILE A 87 6.38 3.46 16.96
CA ILE A 87 7.04 4.76 16.88
C ILE A 87 7.37 5.08 15.41
N TRP A 88 7.56 4.04 14.58
CA TRP A 88 7.91 4.20 13.17
C TRP A 88 6.69 4.07 12.24
N PRO A 89 6.59 4.93 11.21
CA PRO A 89 5.52 4.84 10.22
C PRO A 89 5.55 3.48 9.52
N ALA A 90 4.38 3.00 9.10
CA ALA A 90 4.20 1.70 8.43
C ALA A 90 4.52 0.45 9.27
N GLY A 91 4.64 0.54 10.60
CA GLY A 91 4.89 -0.64 11.43
C GLY A 91 6.32 -1.17 11.35
N ILE A 92 7.28 -0.32 10.94
CA ILE A 92 8.68 -0.72 10.78
C ILE A 92 9.32 -1.10 12.13
N GLY A 93 8.98 -0.41 13.21
CA GLY A 93 9.50 -0.73 14.54
C GLY A 93 8.98 -2.08 15.04
N LEU A 94 7.72 -2.41 14.76
CA LEU A 94 7.14 -3.73 15.03
C LEU A 94 7.79 -4.82 14.18
N LEU A 95 8.13 -4.55 12.92
CA LEU A 95 8.88 -5.49 12.08
C LEU A 95 10.29 -5.74 12.62
N ILE A 96 11.00 -4.68 13.04
CA ILE A 96 12.32 -4.79 13.65
C ILE A 96 12.24 -5.56 14.97
N GLN A 97 11.25 -5.26 15.81
CA GLN A 97 10.99 -6.02 17.03
C GLN A 97 10.67 -7.48 16.73
N GLY A 98 9.87 -7.77 15.71
CA GLY A 98 9.58 -9.14 15.25
C GLY A 98 10.85 -9.88 14.83
N ILE A 99 11.74 -9.24 14.05
CA ILE A 99 13.03 -9.82 13.66
C ILE A 99 13.91 -10.09 14.88
N ASN A 100 13.93 -9.16 15.83
CA ASN A 100 14.71 -9.32 17.07
C ASN A 100 14.14 -10.42 17.96
N ASN A 101 12.81 -10.53 18.08
CA ASN A 101 12.12 -11.57 18.84
C ASN A 101 12.30 -12.96 18.21
N LEU A 102 12.33 -13.06 16.88
CA LEU A 102 12.67 -14.28 16.16
C LEU A 102 14.12 -14.72 16.44
N LYS A 103 15.06 -13.77 16.52
CA LYS A 103 16.45 -14.04 16.90
C LYS A 103 16.60 -14.45 18.36
N SER A 104 15.77 -13.90 19.26
CA SER A 104 15.79 -14.24 20.69
C SER A 104 14.96 -15.48 21.04
N GLY A 105 14.30 -16.11 20.06
CA GLY A 105 13.58 -17.37 20.25
C GLY A 105 12.30 -17.30 21.07
N TYR A 106 11.82 -16.09 21.41
CA TYR A 106 10.58 -15.88 22.16
C TYR A 106 9.68 -14.92 21.38
N PRO A 107 8.66 -15.43 20.69
CA PRO A 107 7.56 -14.60 20.22
C PRO A 107 6.75 -14.22 21.47
N GLY A 108 6.83 -12.96 21.87
CA GLY A 108 5.84 -12.38 22.79
C GLY A 108 4.45 -12.41 22.19
#